data_AF-A0A7V9BPT9-F1
#
_entry.id   AF-A0A7V9BPT9-F1
#
_cell.length_a   1.000
_cell.length_b   1.000
_cell.length_c   1.000
_cell.angle_alpha   90.00
_cell.angle_beta   90.00
_cell.angle_gamma   90.00
#
_symmetry.space_group_name_H-M   'P 1'
#
loop_
_entity.id
_entity.type
_entity.pdbx_description
1 polymer ?
#
loop_
_entity_poly.entity_id
_entity_poly.type
_entity_poly.pdbx_seq_one_letter_code
_entity_poly.pdbx_strand_id
1 'polypeptide(L)'
;MSALLASLIAVAGTLLGSLSTYLFQRRTALHVESVARRERLREERLAVCGGFATAVSELKRAVIASWFKRNGDPAARHEALAESDRFGAAAESAWFRMLLVIEDAEVRELADTAFKGVGRIGEAADQAELKVREREFEAAVLEFVAAAGQPHR
;
A
#
# COMPACT_ATOMS: atom_id res chain seq x y z
N MET A 1 -42.89 56.08 -8.94
CA MET A 1 -41.43 55.91 -9.14
C MET A 1 -40.74 55.06 -8.07
N SER A 2 -41.35 54.82 -6.90
CA SER A 2 -40.78 54.02 -5.80
C SER A 2 -40.87 52.48 -5.99
N ALA A 3 -41.96 51.97 -6.58
CA ALA A 3 -42.14 50.53 -6.79
C ALA A 3 -41.15 49.91 -7.79
N LEU A 4 -40.75 50.67 -8.82
CA LEU A 4 -39.76 50.23 -9.80
C LEU A 4 -38.36 50.12 -9.18
N LEU A 5 -37.99 51.05 -8.29
CA LEU A 5 -36.73 50.98 -7.54
C LEU A 5 -36.71 49.77 -6.60
N ALA A 6 -37.82 49.49 -5.91
CA ALA A 6 -37.92 48.35 -5.00
C ALA A 6 -37.82 47.00 -5.73
N SER A 7 -38.46 46.84 -6.89
CA SER A 7 -38.36 45.61 -7.67
C SER A 7 -36.96 45.39 -8.25
N LEU A 8 -36.30 46.46 -8.68
CA LEU A 8 -34.93 46.40 -9.22
C LEU A 8 -33.92 45.98 -8.13
N ILE A 9 -34.06 46.52 -6.91
CA ILE A 9 -33.27 46.13 -5.75
C ILE A 9 -33.53 44.67 -5.36
N ALA A 10 -34.77 44.20 -5.42
CA ALA A 10 -35.13 42.82 -5.10
C ALA A 10 -34.53 41.81 -6.10
N VAL A 11 -34.56 42.12 -7.40
CA VAL A 11 -33.94 41.29 -8.44
C VAL A 11 -32.42 41.31 -8.32
N ALA A 12 -31.83 42.48 -8.05
CA ALA A 12 -30.39 42.60 -7.81
C ALA A 12 -29.96 41.78 -6.58
N GLY A 13 -30.72 41.81 -5.49
CA GLY A 13 -30.47 41.00 -4.29
C GLY A 13 -30.54 39.49 -4.56
N THR A 14 -31.52 39.06 -5.36
CA THR A 14 -31.67 37.65 -5.75
C THR A 14 -30.52 37.19 -6.67
N LEU A 15 -30.12 38.03 -7.64
CA LEU A 15 -28.99 37.75 -8.53
C LEU A 15 -27.66 37.73 -7.77
N LEU A 16 -27.46 38.64 -6.81
CA LEU A 16 -26.29 38.62 -5.95
C LEU A 16 -26.25 37.37 -5.06
N GLY A 17 -27.40 37.00 -4.48
CA GLY A 17 -27.55 35.79 -3.68
C GLY A 17 -27.26 34.51 -4.46
N SER A 18 -27.75 34.41 -5.71
CA SER A 18 -27.51 33.24 -6.57
C SER A 18 -26.07 33.15 -7.06
N LEU A 19 -25.45 34.28 -7.43
CA LEU A 19 -24.05 34.33 -7.85
C LEU A 19 -23.09 34.02 -6.69
N SER A 20 -23.37 34.55 -5.50
CA SER A 20 -22.60 34.26 -4.29
C SER A 20 -22.68 32.77 -3.93
N THR A 21 -23.86 32.17 -4.03
CA THR A 21 -24.07 30.73 -3.79
C THR A 21 -23.33 29.89 -4.83
N TYR A 22 -23.40 30.25 -6.12
CA TYR A 22 -22.73 29.54 -7.20
C TYR A 22 -21.20 29.55 -7.07
N LEU A 23 -20.60 30.70 -6.72
CA LEU A 23 -19.16 30.81 -6.51
C LEU A 23 -18.68 30.02 -5.28
N PHE A 24 -19.50 29.97 -4.22
CA PHE A 24 -19.21 29.17 -3.03
C PHE A 24 -19.32 27.66 -3.33
N GLN A 25 -20.36 27.24 -4.04
CA GLN A 25 -20.55 25.85 -4.50
C GLN A 25 -19.40 25.38 -5.41
N ARG A 26 -18.93 26.23 -6.32
CA ARG A 26 -17.81 25.93 -7.22
C ARG A 26 -16.49 25.76 -6.48
N ARG A 27 -16.22 26.57 -5.44
CA ARG A 27 -15.04 26.42 -4.57
C ARG A 27 -15.10 25.15 -3.72
N THR A 28 -16.27 24.84 -3.15
CA THR A 28 -16.46 23.62 -2.36
C THR A 28 -16.32 22.36 -3.23
N ALA A 29 -16.83 22.36 -4.46
CA ALA A 29 -16.69 21.24 -5.39
C ALA A 29 -15.22 20.94 -5.74
N LEU A 30 -14.44 21.98 -6.05
CA LEU A 30 -13.00 21.84 -6.33
C LEU A 30 -12.20 21.39 -5.10
N HIS A 31 -12.56 21.87 -3.91
CA HIS A 31 -11.92 21.42 -2.68
C HIS A 31 -12.26 19.96 -2.34
N VAL A 32 -13.53 19.57 -2.46
CA VAL A 32 -13.99 18.19 -2.26
C VAL A 32 -13.33 17.23 -3.25
N GLU A 33 -13.19 17.63 -4.52
CA GLU A 33 -12.48 16.83 -5.53
C GLU A 33 -10.98 16.67 -5.18
N SER A 34 -10.31 17.73 -4.74
CA SER A 34 -8.89 17.68 -4.34
C SER A 34 -8.62 16.84 -3.08
N VAL A 35 -9.57 16.83 -2.13
CA VAL A 35 -9.50 15.99 -0.93
C VAL A 35 -9.79 14.54 -1.29
N ALA A 36 -10.84 14.27 -2.06
CA ALA A 36 -11.18 12.92 -2.51
C ALA A 36 -10.07 12.30 -3.36
N ARG A 37 -9.40 13.09 -4.22
CA ARG A 37 -8.25 12.62 -5.00
C ARG A 37 -7.06 12.26 -4.12
N ARG A 38 -6.73 13.09 -3.12
CA ARG A 38 -5.64 12.79 -2.17
C ARG A 38 -5.93 11.55 -1.33
N GLU A 39 -7.17 11.39 -0.88
CA GLU A 39 -7.57 10.22 -0.09
C GLU A 39 -7.50 8.94 -0.93
N ARG A 40 -7.99 8.98 -2.19
CA ARG A 40 -7.86 7.85 -3.11
C ARG A 40 -6.41 7.43 -3.36
N LEU A 41 -5.50 8.39 -3.57
CA LEU A 41 -4.07 8.10 -3.75
C LEU A 41 -3.47 7.49 -2.48
N ARG A 42 -3.89 7.96 -1.30
CA ARG A 42 -3.46 7.40 -0.02
C ARG A 42 -3.98 5.98 0.19
N GLU A 43 -5.25 5.73 -0.11
CA GLU A 43 -5.87 4.40 -0.04
C GLU A 43 -5.19 3.41 -0.98
N GLU A 44 -4.95 3.82 -2.24
CA GLU A 44 -4.28 2.97 -3.24
C GLU A 44 -2.85 2.63 -2.80
N ARG A 45 -2.09 3.62 -2.29
CA ARG A 45 -0.77 3.41 -1.71
C ARG A 45 -0.79 2.38 -0.57
N LEU A 46 -1.71 2.54 0.38
CA LEU A 46 -1.85 1.61 1.50
C LEU A 46 -2.27 0.21 1.03
N ALA A 47 -3.13 0.11 0.02
CA ALA A 47 -3.58 -1.15 -0.53
C ALA A 47 -2.43 -1.92 -1.20
N VAL A 48 -1.61 -1.27 -2.03
CA VAL A 48 -0.49 -1.95 -2.70
C VAL A 48 0.63 -2.32 -1.72
N CYS A 49 0.99 -1.41 -0.80
CA CYS A 49 2.03 -1.70 0.20
C CYS A 49 1.57 -2.78 1.20
N GLY A 50 0.32 -2.70 1.67
CA GLY A 50 -0.27 -3.72 2.55
C GLY A 50 -0.38 -5.07 1.85
N GLY A 51 -0.83 -5.10 0.59
CA GLY A 51 -0.90 -6.31 -0.21
C GLY A 51 0.47 -6.98 -0.39
N PHE A 52 1.52 -6.20 -0.65
CA PHE A 52 2.89 -6.71 -0.68
C PHE A 52 3.35 -7.26 0.67
N ALA A 53 3.15 -6.51 1.77
CA ALA A 53 3.52 -6.94 3.12
C ALA A 53 2.85 -8.26 3.52
N THR A 54 1.57 -8.45 3.17
CA THR A 54 0.86 -9.71 3.36
C THR A 54 1.50 -10.83 2.54
N ALA A 55 1.67 -10.63 1.22
CA ALA A 55 2.19 -11.67 0.34
C ALA A 55 3.60 -12.14 0.73
N VAL A 56 4.49 -11.20 1.09
CA VAL A 56 5.86 -11.54 1.51
C VAL A 56 5.89 -12.26 2.88
N SER A 57 4.93 -11.97 3.77
CA SER A 57 4.78 -12.68 5.05
C SER A 57 4.23 -14.10 4.86
N GLU A 58 3.34 -14.31 3.91
CA GLU A 58 2.85 -15.64 3.55
C GLU A 58 3.96 -16.48 2.91
N LEU A 59 4.77 -15.86 2.03
CA LEU A 59 5.97 -16.48 1.47
C LEU A 59 6.96 -16.88 2.58
N LYS A 60 7.23 -16.00 3.57
CA LYS A 60 8.06 -16.34 4.74
C LYS A 60 7.58 -17.66 5.36
N ARG A 61 6.29 -17.73 5.66
CA ARG A 61 5.69 -18.91 6.32
C ARG A 61 5.87 -20.18 5.47
N ALA A 62 5.67 -20.08 4.16
CA ALA A 62 5.86 -21.21 3.25
C ALA A 62 7.33 -21.65 3.15
N VAL A 63 8.25 -20.70 3.08
CA VAL A 63 9.71 -20.95 3.09
C VAL A 63 10.13 -21.65 4.39
N ILE A 64 9.69 -21.17 5.56
CA ILE A 64 9.98 -21.81 6.85
C ILE A 64 9.40 -23.24 6.89
N ALA A 65 8.18 -23.44 6.41
CA ALA A 65 7.57 -24.77 6.34
C ALA A 65 8.37 -25.71 5.42
N SER A 66 8.84 -25.21 4.27
CA SER A 66 9.70 -25.96 3.34
C SER A 66 11.03 -26.34 3.99
N TRP A 67 11.63 -25.41 4.77
CA TRP A 67 12.88 -25.62 5.48
C TRP A 67 12.78 -26.76 6.49
N PHE A 68 11.71 -26.81 7.28
CA PHE A 68 11.49 -27.91 8.24
C PHE A 68 11.30 -29.27 7.56
N LYS A 69 10.77 -29.29 6.33
CA LYS A 69 10.51 -30.52 5.56
C LYS A 69 11.68 -30.95 4.67
N ARG A 70 12.76 -30.16 4.58
CA ARG A 70 13.87 -30.39 3.63
C ARG A 70 14.60 -31.73 3.81
N ASN A 71 14.64 -32.25 5.04
CA ASN A 71 15.26 -33.55 5.37
C ASN A 71 14.25 -34.67 5.57
N GLY A 72 12.95 -34.39 5.38
CA GLY A 72 11.87 -35.35 5.57
C GLY A 72 11.49 -36.09 4.30
N ASP A 73 10.28 -36.65 4.32
CA ASP A 73 9.66 -37.38 3.20
C ASP A 73 9.72 -36.58 1.88
N PRO A 74 10.16 -37.20 0.76
CA PRO A 74 10.22 -36.55 -0.55
C PRO A 74 8.88 -35.96 -1.02
N ALA A 75 7.75 -36.62 -0.76
CA ALA A 75 6.45 -36.12 -1.19
C ALA A 75 6.04 -34.87 -0.39
N ALA A 76 6.17 -34.92 0.94
CA ALA A 76 5.94 -33.75 1.80
C ALA A 76 6.86 -32.57 1.47
N ARG A 77 8.11 -32.83 1.06
CA ARG A 77 9.05 -31.81 0.61
C ARG A 77 8.62 -31.17 -0.70
N HIS A 78 8.21 -31.98 -1.68
CA HIS A 78 7.75 -31.49 -2.97
C HIS A 78 6.51 -30.61 -2.83
N GLU A 79 5.55 -31.03 -2.01
CA GLU A 79 4.36 -30.22 -1.70
C GLU A 79 4.72 -28.86 -1.07
N ALA A 80 5.66 -28.85 -0.13
CA ALA A 80 6.08 -27.61 0.53
C ALA A 80 6.84 -26.66 -0.40
N LEU A 81 7.63 -27.19 -1.33
CA LEU A 81 8.29 -26.41 -2.37
C LEU A 81 7.26 -25.81 -3.34
N ALA A 82 6.31 -26.63 -3.83
CA ALA A 82 5.26 -26.14 -4.72
C ALA A 82 4.41 -25.04 -4.07
N GLU A 83 4.13 -25.14 -2.77
CA GLU A 83 3.43 -24.10 -2.02
C GLU A 83 4.29 -22.84 -1.86
N SER A 84 5.59 -23.00 -1.56
CA SER A 84 6.54 -21.88 -1.52
C SER A 84 6.64 -21.15 -2.87
N ASP A 85 6.64 -21.88 -3.99
CA ASP A 85 6.68 -21.31 -5.33
C ASP A 85 5.41 -20.51 -5.64
N ARG A 86 4.23 -21.01 -5.23
CA ARG A 86 2.95 -20.29 -5.38
C ARG A 86 2.95 -18.97 -4.62
N PHE A 87 3.37 -18.98 -3.35
CA PHE A 87 3.49 -17.75 -2.58
C PHE A 87 4.59 -16.84 -3.13
N GLY A 88 5.64 -17.41 -3.72
CA GLY A 88 6.72 -16.66 -4.39
C GLY A 88 6.18 -15.83 -5.55
N ALA A 89 5.43 -16.47 -6.44
CA ALA A 89 4.76 -15.81 -7.56
C ALA A 89 3.74 -14.75 -7.09
N ALA A 90 3.00 -15.02 -6.01
CA ALA A 90 2.06 -14.06 -5.43
C ALA A 90 2.77 -12.82 -4.87
N ALA A 91 3.86 -13.01 -4.13
CA ALA A 91 4.68 -11.93 -3.57
C ALA A 91 5.35 -11.10 -4.67
N GLU A 92 5.88 -11.75 -5.72
CA GLU A 92 6.44 -11.07 -6.89
C GLU A 92 5.39 -10.26 -7.65
N SER A 93 4.18 -10.81 -7.83
CA SER A 93 3.07 -10.06 -8.44
C SER A 93 2.69 -8.82 -7.62
N ALA A 94 2.60 -8.97 -6.29
CA ALA A 94 2.28 -7.86 -5.39
C ALA A 94 3.38 -6.79 -5.40
N TRP A 95 4.64 -7.22 -5.42
CA TRP A 95 5.79 -6.36 -5.59
C TRP A 95 5.71 -5.53 -6.88
N PHE A 96 5.44 -6.16 -8.03
CA PHE A 96 5.38 -5.43 -9.30
C PHE A 96 4.25 -4.40 -9.30
N ARG A 97 3.09 -4.74 -8.72
CA ARG A 97 2.00 -3.77 -8.55
C ARG A 97 2.41 -2.59 -7.68
N MET A 98 3.16 -2.85 -6.60
CA MET A 98 3.70 -1.79 -5.74
C MET A 98 4.66 -0.88 -6.53
N LEU A 99 5.60 -1.44 -7.31
CA LEU A 99 6.53 -0.64 -8.11
C LEU A 99 5.85 0.27 -9.14
N LEU A 100 4.66 -0.12 -9.64
CA LEU A 100 3.88 0.69 -10.58
C LEU A 100 3.23 1.92 -9.93
N VAL A 101 2.94 1.85 -8.62
CA VAL A 101 2.18 2.89 -7.89
C VAL A 101 3.09 3.74 -7.00
N ILE A 102 4.08 3.12 -6.37
CA ILE A 102 4.98 3.77 -5.42
C ILE A 102 6.18 4.30 -6.20
N GLU A 103 6.41 5.62 -6.20
CA GLU A 103 7.59 6.24 -6.82
C GLU A 103 8.75 6.46 -5.85
N ASP A 104 8.47 6.47 -4.54
CA ASP A 104 9.47 6.71 -3.50
C ASP A 104 10.56 5.63 -3.51
N ALA A 105 11.80 6.06 -3.77
CA ALA A 105 12.97 5.19 -3.82
C ALA A 105 13.26 4.52 -2.47
N GLU A 106 13.06 5.21 -1.34
CA GLU A 106 13.29 4.64 -0.01
C GLU A 106 12.34 3.47 0.26
N VAL A 107 11.05 3.67 -0.05
CA VAL A 107 10.03 2.62 0.12
C VAL A 107 10.31 1.43 -0.80
N ARG A 108 10.79 1.66 -2.03
CA ARG A 108 11.18 0.60 -2.97
C ARG A 108 12.39 -0.20 -2.48
N GLU A 109 13.42 0.46 -1.97
CA GLU A 109 14.62 -0.19 -1.42
C GLU A 109 14.32 -1.00 -0.15
N LEU A 110 13.47 -0.48 0.73
CA LEU A 110 13.05 -1.21 1.93
C LEU A 110 12.20 -2.44 1.57
N ALA A 111 11.31 -2.32 0.59
CA ALA A 111 10.58 -3.48 0.07
C ALA A 111 11.55 -4.54 -0.49
N ASP A 112 12.59 -4.14 -1.22
CA ASP A 112 13.66 -5.01 -1.73
C ASP A 112 14.41 -5.77 -0.67
N THR A 113 14.79 -5.05 0.37
CA THR A 113 15.43 -5.63 1.53
C THR A 113 14.52 -6.69 2.17
N ALA A 114 13.22 -6.43 2.30
CA ALA A 114 12.26 -7.38 2.83
C ALA A 114 12.10 -8.62 1.93
N PHE A 115 11.92 -8.44 0.61
CA PHE A 115 11.75 -9.55 -0.33
C PHE A 115 12.98 -10.46 -0.41
N LYS A 116 14.17 -9.87 -0.54
CA LYS A 116 15.45 -10.62 -0.50
C LYS A 116 15.67 -11.31 0.84
N GLY A 117 15.18 -10.71 1.93
CA GLY A 117 15.19 -11.31 3.26
C GLY A 117 14.53 -12.69 3.31
N VAL A 118 13.43 -12.90 2.58
CA VAL A 118 12.74 -14.20 2.59
C VAL A 118 13.57 -15.30 1.94
N GLY A 119 14.25 -15.01 0.82
CA GLY A 119 15.14 -15.98 0.17
C GLY A 119 16.23 -16.47 1.11
N ARG A 120 16.83 -15.55 1.87
CA ARG A 120 17.83 -15.87 2.90
C ARG A 120 17.27 -16.82 3.97
N ILE A 121 16.00 -16.74 4.37
CA ILE A 121 15.45 -17.65 5.39
C ILE A 121 15.54 -19.11 4.94
N GLY A 122 15.23 -19.40 3.67
CA GLY A 122 15.26 -20.77 3.12
C GLY A 122 16.66 -21.39 3.07
N GLU A 123 17.69 -20.56 3.01
CA GLU A 123 19.10 -20.96 2.94
C GLU A 123 19.74 -21.22 4.32
N ALA A 124 19.03 -21.01 5.43
CA ALA A 124 19.59 -21.19 6.76
C ALA A 124 20.17 -22.61 6.96
N ALA A 125 21.38 -22.72 7.51
CA ALA A 125 22.03 -23.99 7.78
C ALA A 125 21.37 -24.72 8.95
N ASP A 126 20.98 -23.99 9.99
CA ASP A 126 20.40 -24.53 11.21
C ASP A 126 19.24 -23.67 11.75
N GLN A 127 18.62 -24.13 12.84
CA GLN A 127 17.47 -23.48 13.45
C GLN A 127 17.83 -22.15 14.14
N ALA A 128 19.08 -21.99 14.61
CA ALA A 128 19.51 -20.74 15.23
C ALA A 128 19.64 -19.64 14.15
N GLU A 129 20.26 -19.98 13.03
CA GLU A 129 20.36 -19.12 11.86
C GLU A 129 18.98 -18.80 11.26
N LEU A 130 18.09 -19.80 11.15
CA LEU A 130 16.71 -19.58 10.70
C LEU A 130 16.01 -18.50 11.53
N LYS A 131 16.13 -18.57 12.86
CA LYS A 131 15.55 -17.57 13.78
C LYS A 131 16.19 -16.19 13.64
N VAL A 132 17.49 -16.11 13.37
CA VAL A 132 18.17 -14.83 13.13
C VAL A 132 17.64 -14.20 11.85
N ARG A 133 17.64 -14.96 10.74
CA ARG A 133 17.17 -14.50 9.43
C ARG A 133 15.68 -14.14 9.44
N GLU A 134 14.85 -14.87 10.21
CA GLU A 134 13.45 -14.51 10.42
C GLU A 134 13.30 -13.15 11.12
N ARG A 135 14.07 -12.88 12.18
CA ARG A 135 14.03 -11.57 12.86
C ARG A 135 14.50 -10.43 11.97
N GLU A 136 15.55 -10.65 11.18
CA GLU A 136 16.03 -9.65 10.21
C GLU A 136 14.96 -9.33 9.16
N PHE A 137 14.27 -10.36 8.66
CA PHE A 137 13.15 -10.17 7.75
C PHE A 137 12.01 -9.38 8.40
N GLU A 138 11.64 -9.71 9.64
CA GLU A 138 10.57 -8.99 10.36
C GLU A 138 10.93 -7.52 10.58
N ALA A 139 12.19 -7.23 10.91
CA ALA A 139 12.68 -5.85 11.00
C ALA A 139 12.57 -5.12 9.65
N ALA A 140 13.01 -5.74 8.56
CA ALA A 140 12.92 -5.15 7.22
C ALA A 140 11.48 -4.86 6.79
N VAL A 141 10.53 -5.77 7.07
CA VAL A 141 9.10 -5.54 6.79
C VAL A 141 8.56 -4.38 7.63
N LEU A 142 8.93 -4.28 8.90
CA LEU A 142 8.49 -3.17 9.77
C LEU A 142 9.04 -1.83 9.31
N GLU A 143 10.31 -1.76 8.91
CA GLU A 143 10.92 -0.56 8.32
C GLU A 143 10.21 -0.15 7.04
N PHE A 144 9.94 -1.10 6.15
CA PHE A 144 9.15 -0.87 4.93
C PHE A 144 7.76 -0.30 5.24
N VAL A 145 6.99 -0.94 6.14
CA VAL A 145 5.63 -0.50 6.49
C VAL A 145 5.66 0.89 7.14
N ALA A 146 6.64 1.17 8.00
CA ALA A 146 6.81 2.47 8.63
C ALA A 146 7.08 3.56 7.59
N ALA A 147 7.98 3.32 6.63
CA ALA A 147 8.27 4.26 5.54
C ALA A 147 7.04 4.45 4.62
N ALA A 148 6.34 3.37 4.28
CA ALA A 148 5.15 3.42 3.44
C ALA A 148 4.00 4.23 4.08
N GLY A 149 3.88 4.21 5.41
CA GLY A 149 2.86 4.92 6.19
C GLY A 149 3.16 6.40 6.46
N GLN A 150 4.38 6.87 6.18
CA GLN A 150 4.74 8.29 6.34
C GLN A 150 4.07 9.15 5.25
N PRO A 151 3.47 10.30 5.61
CA PRO A 151 2.99 11.24 4.61
C PRO A 151 4.18 11.86 3.87
N HIS A 152 4.18 11.77 2.53
CA HIS A 152 5.15 12.50 1.71
C HIS A 152 5.04 14.00 1.95
N ARG A 153 6.20 14.62 2.22
CA ARG A 153 6.34 16.08 2.35
C ARG A 153 6.24 16.76 0.99
#